data_AF-A0A374TNU3-F1
#
_entry.id   AF-A0A374TNU3-F1
#
_cell.length_a   1.000
_cell.length_b   1.000
_cell.length_c   1.000
_cell.angle_alpha   90.00
_cell.angle_beta   90.00
_cell.angle_gamma   90.00
#
_symmetry.space_group_name_H-M   'P 1'
#
loop_
_entity.id
_entity.type
_entity.pdbx_description
1 polymer ?
#
loop_
_entity_poly.entity_id
_entity_poly.type
_entity_poly.pdbx_seq_one_letter_code
_entity_poly.pdbx_strand_id
1 'polypeptide(L)' 'MSMDINAPLFRQLERLESIDPSDTDALKAEIERAKAVKDIAETIIDSGHLTADVIKLKHQLGATATIPKGLL' A
#
# COMPACT_ATOMS: atom_id res chain seq x y z
N MET A 1 11.17 5.07 -9.05
CA MET A 1 9.91 5.67 -9.52
C MET A 1 8.96 5.66 -8.33
N SER A 2 8.68 6.81 -7.72
CA SER A 2 7.74 6.86 -6.57
C SER A 2 6.35 6.55 -7.10
N MET A 3 5.76 5.43 -6.70
CA MET A 3 4.39 5.09 -7.05
C MET A 3 3.48 5.83 -6.07
N ASP A 4 2.83 6.90 -6.53
CA ASP A 4 1.87 7.66 -5.74
C ASP A 4 0.63 6.78 -5.47
N ILE A 5 0.57 6.22 -4.27
CA ILE A 5 -0.51 5.34 -3.83
C ILE A 5 -1.83 6.10 -3.60
N ASN A 6 -1.80 7.42 -3.49
CA ASN A 6 -2.99 8.21 -3.24
C ASN A 6 -3.92 8.20 -4.46
N ALA A 7 -3.36 8.32 -5.67
CA ALA A 7 -4.14 8.33 -6.91
C ALA A 7 -5.02 7.08 -7.15
N PRO A 8 -4.56 5.83 -6.94
CA PRO A 8 -5.43 4.67 -6.99
C PRO A 8 -6.42 4.61 -5.82
N LEU A 9 -6.06 5.06 -4.61
CA LEU A 9 -6.98 5.08 -3.46
C LEU A 9 -8.16 6.02 -3.68
N PHE A 10 -7.92 7.24 -4.18
CA PHE A 10 -9.00 8.18 -4.51
C PHE A 10 -9.93 7.64 -5.59
N ARG A 11 -9.40 6.93 -6.60
CA ARG A 11 -10.24 6.24 -7.60
C ARG A 11 -11.14 5.16 -7.00
N GLN A 12 -10.72 4.49 -5.93
CA GLN A 12 -11.60 3.53 -5.24
C GLN A 12 -12.72 4.24 -4.49
N LEU A 13 -12.45 5.41 -3.88
CA LEU A 13 -13.48 6.22 -3.22
C LEU A 13 -14.52 6.72 -4.23
N GLU A 14 -14.08 7.29 -5.36
CA GLU A 14 -14.97 7.73 -6.43
C GLU A 14 -15.84 6.58 -6.95
N ARG A 15 -15.26 5.39 -7.12
CA ARG A 15 -16.01 4.21 -7.57
C ARG A 15 -17.03 3.78 -6.54
N LEU A 16 -16.67 3.72 -5.26
CA LEU A 16 -17.59 3.37 -4.19
C LEU A 16 -18.77 4.35 -4.10
N GLU A 17 -18.51 5.66 -4.21
CA GLU A 17 -19.56 6.69 -4.20
C GLU A 17 -20.46 6.66 -5.44
N SER A 18 -19.93 6.17 -6.57
CA SER A 18 -20.68 6.08 -7.83
C SER A 18 -21.60 4.85 -7.94
N ILE A 19 -21.48 3.88 -7.03
CA ILE A 19 -22.30 2.66 -7.05
C ILE A 19 -23.71 2.99 -6.54
N ASP A 20 -24.72 2.56 -7.30
CA ASP A 20 -26.11 2.58 -6.84
C ASP A 20 -26.24 1.75 -5.54
N PRO A 21 -26.66 2.35 -4.41
CA PRO A 21 -26.79 1.63 -3.15
C PRO A 21 -27.77 0.46 -3.19
N SER A 22 -28.69 0.43 -4.16
CA SER A 22 -29.62 -0.69 -4.36
C SER A 22 -28.97 -1.89 -5.07
N ASP A 23 -27.87 -1.67 -5.79
CA ASP A 23 -27.07 -2.73 -6.42
C ASP A 23 -26.12 -3.37 -5.38
N THR A 24 -26.70 -4.30 -4.62
CA THR A 24 -26.01 -4.98 -3.53
C THR A 24 -24.81 -5.81 -4.01
N ASP A 25 -24.85 -6.34 -5.23
CA ASP A 25 -23.78 -7.18 -5.77
C ASP A 25 -22.60 -6.32 -6.25
N ALA A 26 -22.88 -5.20 -6.92
CA ALA A 26 -21.84 -4.22 -7.25
C ALA A 26 -21.18 -3.65 -6.00
N LEU A 27 -21.96 -3.33 -4.97
CA LEU A 27 -21.44 -2.84 -3.70
C LEU A 27 -20.53 -3.86 -3.01
N LYS A 28 -20.94 -5.13 -2.94
CA LYS A 28 -20.10 -6.21 -2.39
C LYS A 28 -18.80 -6.37 -3.17
N ALA A 29 -18.87 -6.39 -4.51
CA ALA A 29 -17.69 -6.51 -5.35
C ALA A 29 -16.70 -5.37 -5.10
N GLU A 30 -17.20 -4.15 -4.89
CA GLU A 30 -16.33 -3.00 -4.62
C GLU A 30 -15.76 -3.00 -3.22
N ILE A 31 -16.52 -3.43 -2.22
CA ILE A 31 -16.00 -3.62 -0.86
C ILE A 31 -14.84 -4.61 -0.86
N GLU A 32 -14.97 -5.76 -1.54
CA GLU A 32 -13.89 -6.75 -1.63
C GLU A 32 -12.66 -6.22 -2.37
N ARG A 33 -12.87 -5.42 -3.42
CA ARG A 33 -11.75 -4.76 -4.11
C ARG A 33 -11.07 -3.71 -3.23
N ALA A 34 -11.82 -2.92 -2.48
CA ALA A 34 -11.29 -1.93 -1.56
C ALA A 34 -10.44 -2.59 -0.47
N LYS A 35 -10.88 -3.74 0.07
CA LYS A 35 -10.10 -4.57 1.00
C LYS A 35 -8.79 -5.05 0.37
N ALA A 36 -8.84 -5.60 -0.85
CA ALA A 36 -7.63 -6.05 -1.53
C ALA A 36 -6.63 -4.91 -1.78
N VAL A 37 -7.10 -3.70 -2.13
CA VAL A 37 -6.23 -2.53 -2.27
C VAL A 37 -5.63 -2.11 -0.92
N LYS A 38 -6.43 -2.11 0.15
CA LYS A 38 -5.95 -1.84 1.51
C LYS A 38 -4.82 -2.81 1.91
N ASP A 39 -5.00 -4.11 1.70
CA ASP A 39 -4.02 -5.13 2.10
C ASP A 39 -2.69 -4.97 1.32
N ILE A 40 -2.77 -4.65 0.03
CA ILE A 40 -1.57 -4.34 -0.78
C ILE A 40 -0.90 -3.05 -0.28
N ALA A 41 -1.69 -2.02 0.03
CA ALA A 41 -1.17 -0.75 0.55
C ALA A 41 -0.45 -0.93 1.89
N GLU A 42 -1.04 -1.70 2.82
CA GLU A 42 -0.42 -2.05 4.10
C GLU A 42 0.92 -2.77 3.88
N THR A 43 0.97 -3.75 2.96
CA THR A 43 2.21 -4.46 2.62
C THR A 43 3.31 -3.53 2.09
N ILE A 44 2.96 -2.54 1.26
CA ILE A 44 3.90 -1.55 0.75
C ILE A 44 4.42 -0.65 1.88
N ILE A 45 3.54 -0.17 2.76
CA ILE A 45 3.90 0.66 3.91
C ILE A 45 4.83 -0.09 4.85
N ASP A 46 4.53 -1.35 5.16
CA ASP A 46 5.35 -2.20 6.03
C ASP A 46 6.75 -2.44 5.44
N SER A 47 6.83 -2.68 4.13
CA SER A 47 8.12 -2.77 3.42
C SER A 47 8.91 -1.44 3.49
N GLY A 48 8.21 -0.31 3.39
CA GLY A 48 8.80 1.02 3.56
C GLY A 48 9.35 1.26 4.97
N HIS A 49 8.60 0.89 6.01
CA HIS A 49 9.05 0.95 7.40
C HIS A 49 10.28 0.07 7.63
N LEU A 50 10.24 -1.18 7.15
CA LEU A 50 11.37 -2.11 7.24
C LEU A 50 12.63 -1.52 6.58
N THR A 51 12.48 -0.94 5.39
CA THR A 51 13.58 -0.29 4.67
C THR A 51 14.16 0.88 5.45
N ALA A 52 13.31 1.73 6.01
CA ALA A 52 13.72 2.86 6.85
C ALA A 52 14.49 2.38 8.09
N ASP A 53 14.03 1.31 8.73
CA ASP A 53 14.70 0.75 9.91
C ASP A 53 16.05 0.12 9.57
N VAL A 54 16.17 -0.57 8.43
CA VAL A 54 17.48 -1.06 7.96
C VAL A 54 18.43 0.11 7.70
N ILE A 55 17.96 1.22 7.13
CA ILE A 55 18.77 2.43 6.91
C ILE A 55 19.22 3.03 8.25
N LYS A 56 18.31 3.15 9.24
CA LYS A 56 18.66 3.63 10.58
C LYS A 56 19.72 2.74 11.24
N LEU A 57 19.54 1.42 11.19
CA LEU A 57 20.48 0.44 11.74
C LEU A 57 21.85 0.52 11.05
N LYS A 58 21.90 0.67 9.72
CA LYS A 58 23.16 0.90 8.99
C LYS A 58 23.90 2.13 9.49
N HIS A 59 23.17 3.22 9.75
CA HIS A 59 23.75 4.46 10.22
C HIS A 59 24.28 4.32 11.65
N GLN A 60 23.52 3.66 12.54
CA GLN A 60 23.92 3.41 13.93
C GLN A 60 25.14 2.48 14.04
N LEU A 61 25.27 1.49 13.15
CA LEU A 61 26.32 0.47 13.21
C LEU A 61 27.61 0.83 12.45
N GLY A 62 27.70 2.02 11.84
CA GLY A 62 28.95 2.47 11.19
C GLY A 62 29.28 1.79 9.85
N ALA A 63 28.27 1.35 9.10
CA ALA A 63 28.32 0.77 7.74
C ALA A 63 28.84 -0.70 7.62
N THR A 64 27.96 -1.57 7.09
CA THR A 64 28.26 -2.80 6.28
C THR A 64 26.98 -3.61 6.00
N ALA A 65 25.85 -3.33 6.64
CA ALA A 65 24.65 -4.16 6.43
C ALA A 65 24.18 -4.09 4.96
N THR A 66 23.99 -5.25 4.34
CA THR A 66 23.50 -5.39 2.97
C THR A 66 21.97 -5.41 3.00
N ILE A 67 21.29 -4.55 2.24
CA ILE A 67 19.82 -4.63 2.11
C ILE A 67 19.52 -5.78 1.14
N PRO A 68 18.68 -6.75 1.52
CA PRO A 68 18.22 -7.80 0.61
C PRO A 68 17.61 -7.20 -0.67
N LYS A 69 17.94 -7.79 -1.82
CA LYS A 69 17.33 -7.40 -3.10
C LYS A 69 15.82 -7.66 -3.03
N GLY A 70 15.01 -6.61 -3.25
CA GLY A 70 13.55 -6.64 -3.12
C GLY A 70 12.99 -5.65 -2.08
N LEU A 71 13.85 -5.09 -1.23
CA LEU A 71 13.53 -4.00 -0.30
C LEU A 71 14.08 -2.62 -0.76
N LEU A 72 14.47 -2.51 -2.03
CA LEU A 72 15.00 -1.29 -2.67
C LEU A 72 14.18 -0.94 -3.91
#